data_AF-A0A5B0NHQ8-F1
#
_entry.id   AF-A0A5B0NHQ8-F1
#
_cell.length_a   1.000
_cell.length_b   1.000
_cell.length_c   1.000
_cell.angle_alpha   90.00
_cell.angle_beta   90.00
_cell.angle_gamma   90.00
#
_symmetry.space_group_name_H-M   'P 1'
#
loop_
_entity.id
_entity.type
_entity.pdbx_description
1 polymer ?
#
loop_
_entity_poly.entity_id
_entity_poly.type
_entity_poly.pdbx_seq_one_letter_code
_entity_poly.pdbx_strand_id
1 'polypeptide(L)'
;MAASDPIILPTCVLEVKDDLPIVRLPHPRTRLPALFAIKAGQGIWEIQSIVSSPTSSRSWFFRPRREDQIDQLISQQAGRLLVVTPFDPFFLLLGLFLGHANSGNETDLFAIDKKSTDHRARFEDIETILERIQEHWLFAGSAEGPTAGDVELFTNEAFQDKHLSRIFAPLHQEETGTTLWRLEAERIVKEIRRKVDQLNSVGLDAGRDVRTVWTRLGSKEGLFDFEQTSQNLPIINDIYKKISLEMIQAYLPKPISEHLQGMNEYQFLALRKEKENQARRSTINPLEIGRNPQGSEAKSKSTAKPPPAKRKKTEDSLKPRPKGTLHQFFKPKAP
;
A
#
# COMPACT_ATOMS: atom_id res chain seq x y z
N MET A 1 -22.45 28.45 -6.47
CA MET A 1 -22.16 27.40 -7.46
C MET A 1 -21.40 26.30 -6.75
N ALA A 2 -21.89 25.06 -6.79
CA ALA A 2 -21.22 23.94 -6.12
C ALA A 2 -19.95 23.58 -6.88
N ALA A 3 -18.80 23.76 -6.24
CA ALA A 3 -17.51 23.26 -6.72
C ALA A 3 -17.61 21.73 -6.86
N SER A 4 -17.50 21.21 -8.08
CA SER A 4 -17.43 19.77 -8.34
C SER A 4 -15.98 19.32 -8.40
N ASP A 5 -15.57 18.40 -7.54
CA ASP A 5 -14.21 17.83 -7.61
C ASP A 5 -14.07 16.86 -8.79
N PRO A 6 -12.92 16.83 -9.47
CA PRO A 6 -12.63 15.78 -10.43
C PRO A 6 -12.64 14.41 -9.75
N ILE A 7 -13.14 13.43 -10.48
CA ILE A 7 -13.16 12.03 -10.07
C ILE A 7 -12.52 11.17 -11.17
N ILE A 8 -11.64 10.27 -10.76
CA ILE A 8 -11.11 9.20 -11.62
C ILE A 8 -11.92 7.94 -11.30
N LEU A 9 -12.62 7.44 -12.32
CA LEU A 9 -13.44 6.23 -12.26
C LEU A 9 -12.81 5.11 -13.10
N PRO A 10 -12.85 3.84 -12.64
CA PRO A 10 -12.50 2.70 -13.48
C PRO A 10 -13.45 2.60 -14.68
N THR A 11 -12.95 2.22 -15.86
CA THR A 11 -13.78 2.11 -17.08
C THR A 11 -14.95 1.14 -16.89
N CYS A 12 -14.74 0.04 -16.16
CA CYS A 12 -15.80 -0.93 -15.86
C CYS A 12 -16.99 -0.34 -15.06
N VAL A 13 -16.77 0.76 -14.36
CA VAL A 13 -17.83 1.49 -13.64
C VAL A 13 -18.57 2.45 -14.59
N LEU A 14 -17.89 2.97 -15.62
CA LEU A 14 -18.46 3.90 -16.61
C LEU A 14 -19.30 3.21 -17.68
N GLU A 15 -19.03 1.94 -17.98
CA GLU A 15 -19.70 1.19 -19.05
C GLU A 15 -21.15 0.82 -18.71
N VAL A 16 -21.56 0.96 -17.45
CA VAL A 16 -22.89 0.57 -17.00
C VAL A 16 -23.75 1.80 -16.73
N LYS A 17 -24.96 1.81 -17.31
CA LYS A 17 -25.89 2.95 -17.28
C LYS A 17 -26.68 3.11 -15.97
N ASP A 18 -26.40 2.28 -14.98
CA ASP A 18 -27.10 2.28 -13.70
C ASP A 18 -26.47 3.26 -12.72
N ASP A 19 -27.26 3.68 -11.74
CA ASP A 19 -26.77 4.46 -10.61
C ASP A 19 -25.65 3.69 -9.88
N LEU A 20 -24.67 4.43 -9.37
CA LEU A 20 -23.58 3.91 -8.54
C LEU A 20 -23.80 4.37 -7.10
N PRO A 21 -24.44 3.54 -6.24
CA PRO A 21 -24.65 3.87 -4.85
C PRO A 21 -23.35 4.17 -4.13
N ILE A 22 -23.28 5.33 -3.48
CA ILE A 22 -22.18 5.71 -2.60
C ILE A 22 -22.66 5.50 -1.17
N VAL A 23 -21.96 4.64 -0.44
CA VAL A 23 -22.26 4.27 0.95
C VAL A 23 -21.15 4.76 1.88
N ARG A 24 -21.50 4.95 3.15
CA ARG A 24 -20.55 5.32 4.21
C ARG A 24 -20.33 4.14 5.15
N LEU A 25 -19.14 3.54 5.12
CA LEU A 25 -18.78 2.37 5.95
C LEU A 25 -17.58 2.66 6.84
N PRO A 26 -17.39 1.94 7.97
CA PRO A 26 -16.22 2.12 8.82
C PRO A 26 -14.95 1.66 8.09
N HIS A 27 -13.92 2.49 8.06
CA HIS A 27 -12.63 2.11 7.50
C HIS A 27 -12.05 0.88 8.25
N PRO A 28 -11.58 -0.17 7.55
CA PRO A 28 -11.11 -1.42 8.17
C PRO A 28 -10.13 -1.28 9.34
N ARG A 29 -9.12 -0.41 9.18
CA ARG A 29 -8.10 -0.14 10.21
C ARG A 29 -8.53 0.87 11.27
N THR A 30 -8.98 2.06 10.85
CA THR A 30 -9.18 3.21 11.74
C THR A 30 -10.60 3.33 12.27
N ARG A 31 -11.56 2.60 11.68
CA ARG A 31 -12.99 2.65 11.99
C ARG A 31 -13.63 4.01 11.75
N LEU A 32 -12.88 4.98 11.23
CA LEU A 32 -13.42 6.29 10.84
C LEU A 32 -14.35 6.14 9.63
N PRO A 33 -15.33 7.05 9.45
CA PRO A 33 -16.20 7.00 8.28
C PRO A 33 -15.39 7.11 6.98
N ALA A 34 -15.59 6.15 6.07
CA ALA A 34 -15.00 6.13 4.74
C ALA A 34 -16.09 5.91 3.67
N LEU A 35 -15.83 6.39 2.46
CA LEU A 35 -16.77 6.33 1.34
C LEU A 35 -16.43 5.16 0.43
N PHE A 36 -17.45 4.38 0.09
CA PHE A 36 -17.35 3.28 -0.86
C PHE A 36 -18.45 3.40 -1.91
N ALA A 37 -18.15 3.01 -3.13
CA ALA A 37 -19.17 2.72 -4.14
C ALA A 37 -19.44 1.21 -4.13
N ILE A 38 -20.70 0.80 -4.11
CA ILE A 38 -21.08 -0.62 -4.11
C ILE A 38 -22.06 -0.88 -5.23
N LYS A 39 -21.81 -1.97 -5.96
CA LYS A 39 -22.73 -2.43 -6.97
C LYS A 39 -22.90 -3.94 -6.91
N ALA A 40 -24.16 -4.34 -6.72
CA ALA A 40 -24.56 -5.73 -6.60
C ALA A 40 -24.07 -6.56 -7.79
N GLY A 41 -23.37 -7.65 -7.50
CA GLY A 41 -22.80 -8.59 -8.46
C GLY A 41 -21.55 -8.09 -9.18
N GLN A 42 -21.09 -6.85 -8.96
CA GLN A 42 -19.91 -6.29 -9.65
C GLN A 42 -18.75 -6.02 -8.69
N GLY A 43 -19.04 -5.60 -7.46
CA GLY A 43 -18.04 -5.46 -6.42
C GLY A 43 -18.15 -4.16 -5.62
N ILE A 44 -17.07 -3.85 -4.92
CA ILE A 44 -16.92 -2.71 -4.03
C ILE A 44 -15.72 -1.89 -4.51
N TRP A 45 -15.85 -0.57 -4.47
CA TRP A 45 -14.76 0.35 -4.75
C TRP A 45 -14.61 1.34 -3.60
N GLU A 46 -13.38 1.61 -3.20
CA GLU A 46 -13.08 2.66 -2.22
C GLU A 46 -12.94 4.01 -2.94
N ILE A 47 -13.47 5.06 -2.34
CA ILE A 47 -13.36 6.43 -2.82
C ILE A 47 -12.34 7.15 -1.95
N GLN A 48 -11.15 7.38 -2.51
CA GLN A 48 -10.06 8.07 -1.84
C GLN A 48 -9.95 9.52 -2.30
N SER A 49 -9.66 10.41 -1.36
CA SER A 49 -9.41 11.82 -1.64
C SER A 49 -7.92 12.11 -1.61
N ILE A 50 -7.36 12.49 -2.76
CA ILE A 50 -5.99 13.00 -2.88
C ILE A 50 -6.05 14.52 -2.74
N VAL A 51 -5.46 15.03 -1.67
CA VAL A 51 -5.38 16.47 -1.39
C VAL A 51 -3.93 16.92 -1.51
N SER A 52 -3.71 18.12 -2.05
CA SER A 52 -2.37 18.69 -2.10
C SER A 52 -1.85 19.04 -0.71
N SER A 53 -0.52 19.05 -0.55
CA SER A 53 0.10 19.52 0.71
C SER A 53 -0.39 20.93 1.03
N PRO A 54 -0.69 21.25 2.30
CA PRO A 54 -1.04 22.62 2.72
C PRO A 54 0.02 23.66 2.29
N THR A 55 1.27 23.24 2.18
CA THR A 55 2.41 24.08 1.77
C THR A 55 2.56 24.26 0.26
N SER A 56 1.77 23.55 -0.55
CA SER A 56 1.87 23.55 -2.01
C SER A 56 0.48 23.35 -2.62
N SER A 57 -0.35 24.39 -2.54
CA SER A 57 -1.71 24.38 -3.08
C SER A 57 -1.72 24.07 -4.59
N ARG A 58 -2.72 23.30 -5.00
CA ARG A 58 -3.03 23.01 -6.40
C ARG A 58 -4.46 23.47 -6.71
N SER A 59 -4.78 23.56 -7.99
CA SER A 59 -6.11 23.97 -8.47
C SER A 59 -6.40 23.30 -9.81
N TRP A 60 -7.67 23.05 -10.08
CA TRP A 60 -8.13 22.52 -11.35
C TRP A 60 -8.76 23.63 -12.20
N PHE A 61 -8.47 23.59 -13.49
CA PHE A 61 -9.13 24.42 -14.50
C PHE A 61 -9.99 23.49 -15.37
N PHE A 62 -11.30 23.69 -15.35
CA PHE A 62 -12.21 22.95 -16.21
C PHE A 62 -12.71 23.85 -17.33
N ARG A 63 -12.86 23.25 -18.51
CA ARG A 63 -13.50 23.92 -19.64
C ARG A 63 -14.93 24.30 -19.24
N PRO A 64 -15.37 25.54 -19.50
CA PRO A 64 -16.75 25.95 -19.32
C PRO A 64 -17.71 24.98 -20.02
N ARG A 65 -18.81 24.61 -19.36
CA ARG A 65 -19.85 23.76 -19.98
C ARG A 65 -20.64 24.52 -21.05
N ARG A 66 -20.58 25.85 -21.04
CA ARG A 66 -21.24 26.77 -21.99
C ARG A 66 -20.27 27.90 -22.33
N GLU A 67 -20.34 28.42 -23.54
CA GLU A 67 -19.44 29.49 -24.02
C GLU A 67 -19.62 30.83 -23.30
N ASP A 68 -20.75 31.03 -22.61
CA ASP A 68 -21.05 32.21 -21.80
C ASP A 68 -20.48 32.13 -20.36
N GLN A 69 -19.92 30.99 -19.96
CA GLN A 69 -19.31 30.82 -18.64
C GLN A 69 -17.80 31.10 -18.69
N ILE A 70 -17.31 31.90 -17.75
CA ILE A 70 -15.88 32.06 -17.46
C ILE A 70 -15.31 30.71 -17.00
N ASP A 71 -14.04 30.44 -17.33
CA ASP A 71 -13.30 29.28 -16.84
C ASP A 71 -13.56 29.05 -15.34
N GLN A 72 -14.09 27.88 -15.01
CA GLN A 72 -14.42 27.55 -13.64
C GLN A 72 -13.12 27.13 -12.93
N LEU A 73 -12.52 28.07 -12.19
CA LEU A 73 -11.51 27.75 -11.19
C LEU A 73 -12.22 27.04 -10.02
N ILE A 74 -12.18 25.71 -10.03
CA ILE A 74 -12.65 24.91 -8.91
C ILE A 74 -11.46 24.70 -7.98
N SER A 75 -11.32 25.59 -7.00
CA SER A 75 -10.31 25.47 -5.94
C SER A 75 -10.86 25.89 -4.59
N GLN A 76 -11.96 25.27 -4.15
CA GLN A 76 -12.37 25.39 -2.76
C GLN A 76 -11.58 24.45 -1.84
N GLN A 77 -10.99 23.38 -2.38
CA GLN A 77 -10.27 22.36 -1.61
C GLN A 77 -8.87 22.05 -2.15
N ALA A 78 -8.11 23.08 -2.51
CA ALA A 78 -6.68 22.96 -2.86
C ALA A 78 -6.37 21.89 -3.92
N GLY A 79 -7.21 21.78 -4.96
CA GLY A 79 -6.99 20.83 -6.05
C GLY A 79 -7.21 19.37 -5.66
N ARG A 80 -8.16 19.12 -4.73
CA ARG A 80 -8.63 17.77 -4.39
C ARG A 80 -8.96 16.97 -5.65
N LEU A 81 -8.59 15.69 -5.63
CA LEU A 81 -8.91 14.71 -6.66
C LEU A 81 -9.49 13.48 -5.99
N LEU A 82 -10.68 13.07 -6.43
CA LEU A 82 -11.28 11.82 -5.98
C LEU A 82 -10.81 10.68 -6.89
N VAL A 83 -10.42 9.56 -6.31
CA VAL A 83 -10.01 8.36 -7.04
C VAL A 83 -10.83 7.20 -6.53
N VAL A 84 -11.44 6.48 -7.45
CA VAL A 84 -12.25 5.30 -7.16
C VAL A 84 -11.46 4.07 -7.59
N THR A 85 -11.15 3.19 -6.64
CA THR A 85 -10.33 1.99 -6.88
C THR A 85 -11.05 0.74 -6.41
N PRO A 86 -10.96 -0.38 -7.15
CA PRO A 86 -11.52 -1.65 -6.70
C PRO A 86 -11.01 -2.01 -5.32
N PHE A 87 -11.91 -2.45 -4.46
CA PHE A 87 -11.65 -2.75 -3.07
C PHE A 87 -12.03 -4.18 -2.75
N ASP A 88 -11.15 -4.90 -2.05
CA ASP A 88 -11.44 -6.28 -1.65
C ASP A 88 -12.28 -6.30 -0.36
N PRO A 89 -13.52 -6.85 -0.40
CA PRO A 89 -14.39 -6.91 0.78
C PRO A 89 -13.75 -7.58 1.99
N PHE A 90 -12.76 -8.47 1.78
CA PHE A 90 -12.00 -9.13 2.84
C PHE A 90 -11.55 -8.16 3.94
N PHE A 91 -11.03 -6.99 3.60
CA PHE A 91 -10.55 -6.04 4.61
C PHE A 91 -11.68 -5.45 5.46
N LEU A 92 -12.82 -5.11 4.84
CA LEU A 92 -14.00 -4.65 5.57
C LEU A 92 -14.53 -5.75 6.50
N LEU A 93 -14.62 -6.98 6.00
CA LEU A 93 -15.03 -8.14 6.81
C LEU A 93 -14.08 -8.37 7.99
N LEU A 94 -12.76 -8.27 7.81
CA LEU A 94 -11.81 -8.35 8.93
C LEU A 94 -12.05 -7.25 9.97
N GLY A 95 -12.28 -6.01 9.52
CA GLY A 95 -12.57 -4.88 10.41
C GLY A 95 -13.90 -5.01 11.17
N LEU A 96 -14.87 -5.71 10.59
CA LEU A 96 -16.19 -5.99 11.19
C LEU A 96 -16.12 -7.15 12.19
N PHE A 97 -15.54 -8.28 11.80
CA PHE A 97 -15.53 -9.47 12.65
C PHE A 97 -14.44 -9.43 13.73
N LEU A 98 -13.33 -8.75 13.46
CA LEU A 98 -12.09 -8.86 14.26
C LEU A 98 -11.63 -7.51 14.84
N GLY A 99 -12.46 -6.46 14.73
CA GLY A 99 -12.19 -5.13 15.29
C GLY A 99 -12.14 -5.05 16.83
N HIS A 100 -12.30 -6.18 17.52
CA HIS A 100 -12.54 -6.33 18.96
C HIS A 100 -11.42 -5.90 19.93
N ALA A 101 -10.24 -5.47 19.49
CA ALA A 101 -9.13 -5.25 20.43
C ALA A 101 -9.14 -3.92 21.21
N ASN A 102 -10.22 -3.15 21.14
CA ASN A 102 -10.35 -1.93 21.95
C ASN A 102 -11.28 -2.09 23.16
N SER A 103 -12.02 -3.21 23.29
CA SER A 103 -12.80 -3.52 24.50
C SER A 103 -12.03 -4.54 25.34
N GLY A 104 -11.80 -4.24 26.62
CA GLY A 104 -10.90 -4.96 27.56
C GLY A 104 -11.18 -6.44 27.86
N ASN A 105 -11.91 -7.15 27.01
CA ASN A 105 -12.00 -8.61 27.03
C ASN A 105 -11.02 -9.18 26.00
N GLU A 106 -9.78 -9.43 26.45
CA GLU A 106 -8.73 -10.14 25.71
C GLU A 106 -9.20 -11.52 25.24
N THR A 107 -9.83 -11.57 24.08
CA THR A 107 -9.80 -12.76 23.24
C THR A 107 -8.72 -12.50 22.21
N ASP A 108 -7.51 -12.99 22.51
CA ASP A 108 -6.46 -13.07 21.49
C ASP A 108 -7.06 -13.86 20.31
N LEU A 109 -7.20 -13.17 19.18
CA LEU A 109 -7.76 -13.67 17.92
C LEU A 109 -7.08 -14.97 17.48
N PHE A 110 -5.80 -15.12 17.84
CA PHE A 110 -4.95 -16.27 17.53
C PHE A 110 -4.89 -17.28 18.70
N ALA A 111 -5.62 -17.05 19.78
CA ALA A 111 -5.77 -17.97 20.92
C ALA A 111 -7.10 -18.72 20.94
N ILE A 112 -8.04 -18.39 20.05
CA ILE A 112 -9.35 -19.07 19.93
C ILE A 112 -9.16 -20.58 19.70
N ASP A 113 -8.17 -20.97 18.88
CA ASP A 113 -7.85 -22.38 18.62
C ASP A 113 -7.09 -23.08 19.76
N LYS A 114 -6.49 -22.33 20.70
CA LYS A 114 -5.63 -22.92 21.75
C LYS A 114 -6.39 -23.36 23.00
N LYS A 115 -7.61 -22.84 23.23
CA LYS A 115 -8.36 -23.08 24.47
C LYS A 115 -9.50 -24.10 24.35
N SER A 116 -9.96 -24.44 23.15
CA SER A 116 -11.10 -25.36 22.97
C SER A 116 -10.64 -26.74 22.51
N THR A 117 -10.63 -27.71 23.42
CA THR A 117 -10.48 -29.13 23.09
C THR A 117 -11.73 -29.74 22.44
N ASP A 118 -12.80 -28.96 22.29
CA ASP A 118 -14.03 -29.40 21.65
C ASP A 118 -14.10 -28.85 20.21
N HIS A 119 -13.83 -29.72 19.24
CA HIS A 119 -13.80 -29.36 17.80
C HIS A 119 -15.16 -28.89 17.24
N ARG A 120 -16.23 -29.00 18.04
CA ARG A 120 -17.60 -28.54 17.72
C ARG A 120 -17.95 -27.15 18.29
N ALA A 121 -17.11 -26.57 19.14
CA ALA A 121 -17.26 -25.18 19.57
C ALA A 121 -16.62 -24.25 18.51
N ARG A 122 -17.31 -23.36 17.79
CA ARG A 122 -18.72 -23.00 17.66
C ARG A 122 -18.92 -22.70 16.17
N PHE A 123 -19.57 -23.59 15.43
CA PHE A 123 -20.06 -23.26 14.09
C PHE A 123 -21.36 -22.48 14.27
N GLU A 124 -21.42 -21.27 13.73
CA GLU A 124 -22.54 -20.33 13.88
C GLU A 124 -23.07 -19.98 12.49
N ASP A 125 -24.38 -19.73 12.36
CA ASP A 125 -24.93 -19.14 11.15
C ASP A 125 -24.43 -17.68 11.00
N ILE A 126 -24.46 -17.17 9.77
CA ILE A 126 -23.92 -15.85 9.47
C ILE A 126 -24.76 -14.72 10.08
N GLU A 127 -26.06 -14.94 10.28
CA GLU A 127 -27.00 -13.97 10.86
C GLU A 127 -26.68 -13.74 12.34
N THR A 128 -26.44 -14.81 13.10
CA THR A 128 -25.99 -14.79 14.50
C THR A 128 -24.65 -14.07 14.63
N ILE A 129 -23.72 -14.30 13.70
CA ILE A 129 -22.45 -13.59 13.68
C ILE A 129 -22.68 -12.09 13.45
N LEU A 130 -23.56 -11.72 12.51
CA LEU A 130 -23.93 -10.34 12.19
C LEU A 130 -24.57 -9.60 13.37
N GLU A 131 -25.49 -10.24 14.08
CA GLU A 131 -26.13 -9.70 15.28
C GLU A 131 -25.10 -9.38 16.36
N ARG A 132 -24.13 -10.28 16.58
CA ARG A 132 -23.05 -10.07 17.56
C ARG A 132 -22.15 -8.89 17.20
N ILE A 133 -21.94 -8.61 15.91
CA ILE A 133 -21.00 -7.57 15.47
C ILE A 133 -21.63 -6.20 15.25
N GLN A 134 -22.88 -5.98 15.70
CA GLN A 134 -23.58 -4.70 15.55
C GLN A 134 -22.78 -3.49 16.07
N GLU A 135 -22.08 -3.64 17.20
CA GLU A 135 -21.22 -2.57 17.76
C GLU A 135 -20.06 -2.22 16.82
N HIS A 136 -19.59 -3.19 16.02
CA HIS A 136 -18.58 -3.00 14.98
C HIS A 136 -19.16 -2.44 13.69
N TRP A 137 -20.34 -1.85 13.70
CA TRP A 137 -20.76 -0.96 12.61
C TRP A 137 -20.55 0.51 12.96
N LEU A 138 -20.34 0.84 14.24
CA LEU A 138 -20.19 2.22 14.68
C LEU A 138 -18.87 2.83 14.20
N PHE A 139 -18.91 4.12 13.87
CA PHE A 139 -17.72 4.88 13.52
C PHE A 139 -16.89 5.19 14.77
N ALA A 140 -15.57 5.11 14.67
CA ALA A 140 -14.68 5.44 15.79
C ALA A 140 -14.93 6.87 16.30
N GLY A 141 -15.09 7.00 17.62
CA GLY A 141 -15.34 8.26 18.29
C GLY A 141 -16.75 8.83 18.08
N SER A 142 -17.69 8.03 17.55
CA SER A 142 -19.08 8.42 17.32
C SER A 142 -20.04 7.33 17.81
N ALA A 143 -21.26 7.74 18.18
CA ALA A 143 -22.39 6.84 18.39
C ALA A 143 -23.16 6.56 17.08
N GLU A 144 -22.75 7.19 15.97
CA GLU A 144 -23.33 6.95 14.65
C GLU A 144 -22.65 5.79 13.92
N GLY A 145 -23.42 5.09 13.10
CA GLY A 145 -22.93 4.10 12.14
C GLY A 145 -23.46 4.38 10.72
N PRO A 146 -23.22 3.44 9.79
CA PRO A 146 -23.84 3.43 8.48
C PRO A 146 -25.37 3.40 8.57
N THR A 147 -26.05 3.86 7.53
CA THR A 147 -27.51 3.72 7.46
C THR A 147 -27.88 2.26 7.21
N ALA A 148 -29.12 1.86 7.55
CA ALA A 148 -29.58 0.48 7.32
C ALA A 148 -29.46 0.06 5.83
N GLY A 149 -29.74 0.97 4.90
CA GLY A 149 -29.58 0.73 3.46
C GLY A 149 -28.12 0.56 3.04
N ASP A 150 -27.18 1.30 3.66
CA ASP A 150 -25.75 1.13 3.41
C ASP A 150 -25.26 -0.26 3.86
N VAL A 151 -25.73 -0.69 5.03
CA VAL A 151 -25.41 -2.03 5.58
C VAL A 151 -25.95 -3.11 4.66
N GLU A 152 -27.23 -3.01 4.24
CA GLU A 152 -27.87 -3.98 3.36
C GLU A 152 -27.14 -4.12 2.01
N LEU A 153 -26.80 -2.99 1.37
CA LEU A 153 -26.04 -3.00 0.12
C LEU A 153 -24.68 -3.67 0.28
N PHE A 154 -23.98 -3.37 1.38
CA PHE A 154 -22.69 -3.99 1.66
C PHE A 154 -22.81 -5.47 1.98
N THR A 155 -23.77 -5.89 2.81
CA THR A 155 -23.92 -7.30 3.17
C THR A 155 -24.25 -8.14 1.95
N ASN A 156 -25.15 -7.67 1.09
CA ASN A 156 -25.53 -8.35 -0.15
C ASN A 156 -24.33 -8.59 -1.08
N GLU A 157 -23.38 -7.66 -1.14
CA GLU A 157 -22.18 -7.81 -1.98
C GLU A 157 -21.04 -8.57 -1.28
N ALA A 158 -20.76 -8.26 -0.01
CA ALA A 158 -19.58 -8.76 0.70
C ALA A 158 -19.78 -10.16 1.31
N PHE A 159 -21.01 -10.57 1.63
CA PHE A 159 -21.30 -11.81 2.37
C PHE A 159 -21.53 -12.99 1.42
N GLN A 160 -20.76 -13.05 0.34
CA GLN A 160 -20.75 -14.21 -0.56
C GLN A 160 -19.76 -15.26 -0.03
N ASP A 161 -20.05 -16.55 -0.26
CA ASP A 161 -19.21 -17.67 0.20
C ASP A 161 -17.73 -17.53 -0.17
N LYS A 162 -17.45 -16.98 -1.36
CA LYS A 162 -16.08 -16.72 -1.85
C LYS A 162 -15.29 -15.75 -0.96
N HIS A 163 -15.97 -14.83 -0.28
CA HIS A 163 -15.37 -13.87 0.63
C HIS A 163 -15.30 -14.43 2.05
N LEU A 164 -16.39 -15.05 2.52
CA LEU A 164 -16.47 -15.62 3.87
C LEU A 164 -15.49 -16.78 4.07
N SER A 165 -15.33 -17.66 3.08
CA SER A 165 -14.40 -18.82 3.14
C SER A 165 -12.91 -18.48 3.30
N ARG A 166 -12.55 -17.19 3.15
CA ARG A 166 -11.21 -16.66 3.36
C ARG A 166 -10.93 -16.29 4.82
N ILE A 167 -11.98 -16.15 5.63
CA ILE A 167 -11.95 -15.78 7.06
C ILE A 167 -12.44 -16.96 7.92
N PHE A 168 -13.47 -17.65 7.44
CA PHE A 168 -14.17 -18.70 8.14
C PHE A 168 -13.99 -20.07 7.45
N ALA A 169 -13.96 -21.13 8.25
CA ALA A 169 -14.16 -22.50 7.80
C ALA A 169 -15.66 -22.77 7.62
N PRO A 170 -16.11 -23.23 6.44
CA PRO A 170 -17.50 -23.59 6.22
C PRO A 170 -17.78 -25.03 6.71
N LEU A 171 -18.98 -25.24 7.27
CA LEU A 171 -19.58 -26.54 7.52
C LEU A 171 -20.94 -26.57 6.82
N HIS A 172 -21.03 -27.32 5.74
CA HIS A 172 -22.26 -27.50 4.99
C HIS A 172 -23.13 -28.54 5.69
N GLN A 173 -24.34 -28.16 6.09
CA GLN A 173 -25.32 -29.07 6.64
C GLN A 173 -26.27 -29.50 5.53
N GLU A 174 -26.07 -30.71 5.00
CA GLU A 174 -26.87 -31.25 3.88
C GLU A 174 -28.37 -31.37 4.22
N GLU A 175 -28.70 -31.59 5.51
CA GLU A 175 -30.09 -31.77 5.98
C GLU A 175 -30.91 -30.48 5.97
N THR A 176 -30.30 -29.33 6.24
CA THR A 176 -30.96 -28.02 6.34
C THR A 176 -30.65 -27.09 5.16
N GLY A 177 -29.67 -27.45 4.33
CA GLY A 177 -29.17 -26.58 3.26
C GLY A 177 -28.45 -25.32 3.76
N THR A 178 -28.12 -25.26 5.06
CA THR A 178 -27.48 -24.10 5.69
C THR A 178 -25.97 -24.31 5.83
N THR A 179 -25.21 -23.25 5.56
CA THR A 179 -23.76 -23.23 5.79
C THR A 179 -23.47 -22.56 7.12
N LEU A 180 -22.87 -23.29 8.05
CA LEU A 180 -22.37 -22.73 9.30
C LEU A 180 -20.90 -22.33 9.15
N TRP A 181 -20.49 -21.31 9.88
CA TRP A 181 -19.17 -20.69 9.76
C TRP A 181 -18.44 -20.72 11.10
N ARG A 182 -17.14 -21.04 11.05
CA ARG A 182 -16.24 -20.98 12.20
C ARG A 182 -15.03 -20.11 11.86
N LEU A 183 -14.69 -19.15 12.71
CA LEU A 183 -13.52 -18.30 12.49
C LEU A 183 -12.23 -19.13 12.53
N GLU A 184 -11.33 -18.96 11.56
CA GLU A 184 -10.08 -19.72 11.49
C GLU A 184 -8.88 -18.81 11.20
N ALA A 185 -8.05 -18.59 12.22
CA ALA A 185 -6.95 -17.63 12.16
C ALA A 185 -5.90 -17.97 11.08
N GLU A 186 -5.64 -19.26 10.86
CA GLU A 186 -4.71 -19.72 9.83
C GLU A 186 -5.15 -19.32 8.42
N ARG A 187 -6.45 -19.31 8.13
CA ARG A 187 -6.99 -18.86 6.83
C ARG A 187 -6.73 -17.38 6.59
N ILE A 188 -6.95 -16.57 7.62
CA ILE A 188 -6.72 -15.13 7.56
C ILE A 188 -5.25 -14.85 7.25
N VAL A 189 -4.33 -15.49 7.99
CA VAL A 189 -2.89 -15.33 7.78
C VAL A 189 -2.48 -15.81 6.39
N LYS A 190 -2.98 -16.98 5.95
CA LYS A 190 -2.73 -17.52 4.62
C LYS A 190 -3.19 -16.56 3.51
N GLU A 191 -4.37 -15.98 3.67
CA GLU A 191 -4.93 -15.04 2.69
C GLU A 191 -4.15 -13.71 2.67
N ILE A 192 -3.72 -13.21 3.83
CA ILE A 192 -2.85 -12.03 3.92
C ILE A 192 -1.51 -12.31 3.24
N ARG A 193 -0.88 -13.47 3.50
CA ARG A 193 0.36 -13.88 2.82
C ARG A 193 0.20 -13.89 1.31
N ARG A 194 -0.87 -14.54 0.82
CA ARG A 194 -1.19 -14.59 -0.62
C ARG A 194 -1.25 -13.18 -1.24
N LYS A 195 -1.87 -12.22 -0.53
CA LYS A 195 -1.95 -10.83 -0.98
C LYS A 195 -0.62 -10.10 -0.95
N VAL A 196 0.18 -10.31 0.11
CA VAL A 196 1.53 -9.73 0.21
C VAL A 196 2.38 -10.24 -0.95
N ASP A 197 2.35 -11.55 -1.22
CA ASP A 197 3.13 -12.16 -2.29
C ASP A 197 2.66 -11.69 -3.68
N GLN A 198 1.35 -11.50 -3.88
CA GLN A 198 0.79 -10.95 -5.11
C GLN A 198 1.25 -9.50 -5.34
N LEU A 199 1.25 -8.64 -4.31
CA LEU A 199 1.77 -7.28 -4.45
C LEU A 199 3.29 -7.27 -4.68
N ASN A 200 4.00 -8.17 -4.00
CA ASN A 200 5.45 -8.31 -4.16
C ASN A 200 5.82 -8.72 -5.59
N SER A 201 5.10 -9.65 -6.20
CA SER A 201 5.34 -10.03 -7.60
C SER A 201 5.09 -8.86 -8.55
N VAL A 202 4.01 -8.09 -8.35
CA VAL A 202 3.75 -6.85 -9.11
C VAL A 202 4.90 -5.85 -8.94
N GLY A 203 5.45 -5.72 -7.73
CA GLY A 203 6.62 -4.88 -7.48
C GLY A 203 7.89 -5.35 -8.19
N LEU A 204 8.16 -6.66 -8.20
CA LEU A 204 9.30 -7.25 -8.89
C LEU A 204 9.20 -7.09 -10.41
N ASP A 205 8.00 -7.19 -10.98
CA ASP A 205 7.75 -7.01 -12.41
C ASP A 205 7.85 -5.53 -12.80
N ALA A 206 7.20 -4.65 -12.04
CA ALA A 206 7.16 -3.20 -12.27
C ALA A 206 8.48 -2.49 -11.93
N GLY A 207 9.34 -3.11 -11.10
CA GLY A 207 10.64 -2.58 -10.69
C GLY A 207 11.64 -2.41 -11.85
N ARG A 208 11.36 -3.00 -13.01
CA ARG A 208 12.15 -2.86 -14.23
C ARG A 208 11.89 -1.54 -14.96
N ASP A 209 10.77 -0.88 -14.66
CA ASP A 209 10.37 0.38 -15.27
C ASP A 209 10.66 1.57 -14.34
N VAL A 210 11.43 2.54 -14.86
CA VAL A 210 12.00 3.69 -14.12
C VAL A 210 10.93 4.69 -13.61
N ARG A 211 9.64 4.47 -13.90
CA ARG A 211 8.54 5.41 -13.58
C ARG A 211 7.35 4.78 -12.85
N THR A 212 7.56 3.68 -12.14
CA THR A 212 6.50 3.02 -11.38
C THR A 212 6.41 3.54 -9.95
N VAL A 213 5.26 3.33 -9.30
CA VAL A 213 5.12 3.61 -7.86
C VAL A 213 6.09 2.73 -7.07
N TRP A 214 6.31 1.49 -7.51
CA TRP A 214 7.23 0.53 -6.90
C TRP A 214 8.68 1.00 -6.90
N THR A 215 9.21 1.51 -8.01
CA THR A 215 10.57 2.07 -8.03
C THR A 215 10.72 3.26 -7.11
N ARG A 216 9.72 4.16 -7.06
CA ARG A 216 9.72 5.31 -6.13
C ARG A 216 9.70 4.87 -4.66
N LEU A 217 8.87 3.90 -4.31
CA LEU A 217 8.79 3.38 -2.94
C LEU A 217 10.07 2.60 -2.57
N GLY A 218 10.60 1.79 -3.49
CA GLY A 218 11.87 1.10 -3.31
C GLY A 218 13.04 2.06 -3.08
N SER A 219 13.13 3.16 -3.84
CA SER A 219 14.14 4.18 -3.63
C SER A 219 14.02 4.91 -2.30
N LYS A 220 12.80 5.10 -1.77
CA LYS A 220 12.62 5.63 -0.40
C LYS A 220 13.18 4.69 0.66
N GLU A 221 13.19 3.38 0.40
CA GLU A 221 13.81 2.38 1.26
C GLU A 221 15.33 2.24 1.05
N GLY A 222 15.92 3.00 0.12
CA GLY A 222 17.35 2.99 -0.18
C GLY A 222 17.74 2.08 -1.36
N LEU A 223 16.77 1.60 -2.15
CA LEU A 223 17.06 0.84 -3.37
C LEU A 223 17.39 1.77 -4.55
N PHE A 224 18.64 1.76 -4.98
CA PHE A 224 19.11 2.52 -6.14
C PHE A 224 19.53 1.64 -7.31
N ASP A 225 19.88 0.38 -7.04
CA ASP A 225 20.18 -0.63 -8.03
C ASP A 225 19.03 -1.63 -8.13
N PHE A 226 18.28 -1.55 -9.23
CA PHE A 226 17.13 -2.41 -9.49
C PHE A 226 17.49 -3.64 -10.34
N GLU A 227 18.78 -3.86 -10.64
CA GLU A 227 19.23 -5.03 -11.37
C GLU A 227 19.07 -6.29 -10.51
N GLN A 228 18.31 -7.25 -11.03
CA GLN A 228 18.01 -8.54 -10.39
C GLN A 228 19.19 -9.52 -10.49
N THR A 229 20.36 -9.10 -10.01
CA THR A 229 21.53 -9.99 -9.87
C THR A 229 21.34 -10.93 -8.68
N SER A 230 22.06 -12.05 -8.64
CA SER A 230 21.97 -13.01 -7.52
C SER A 230 22.29 -12.40 -6.14
N GLN A 231 23.04 -11.29 -6.11
CA GLN A 231 23.39 -10.58 -4.89
C GLN A 231 22.31 -9.57 -4.46
N ASN A 232 21.70 -8.86 -5.42
CA ASN A 232 20.72 -7.80 -5.15
C ASN A 232 19.29 -8.35 -4.99
N LEU A 233 18.96 -9.44 -5.68
CA LEU A 233 17.61 -10.00 -5.70
C LEU A 233 17.03 -10.27 -4.29
N PRO A 234 17.78 -10.82 -3.31
CA PRO A 234 17.27 -10.96 -1.95
C PRO A 234 16.92 -9.64 -1.27
N ILE A 235 17.69 -8.58 -1.52
CA ILE A 235 17.46 -7.24 -0.95
C ILE A 235 16.24 -6.59 -1.62
N ILE A 236 16.16 -6.67 -2.95
CA ILE A 236 15.00 -6.17 -3.72
C ILE A 236 13.72 -6.86 -3.25
N ASN A 237 13.76 -8.19 -3.08
CA ASN A 237 12.63 -8.98 -2.59
C ASN A 237 12.22 -8.57 -1.17
N ASP A 238 13.18 -8.41 -0.24
CA ASP A 238 12.87 -7.93 1.11
C ASP A 238 12.24 -6.53 1.10
N ILE A 239 12.71 -5.62 0.24
CA ILE A 239 12.17 -4.26 0.12
C ILE A 239 10.74 -4.28 -0.41
N TYR A 240 10.48 -4.98 -1.52
CA TYR A 240 9.14 -5.04 -2.10
C TYR A 240 8.17 -5.83 -1.23
N LYS A 241 8.63 -6.89 -0.54
CA LYS A 241 7.82 -7.60 0.44
C LYS A 241 7.49 -6.71 1.65
N LYS A 242 8.43 -5.89 2.11
CA LYS A 242 8.19 -4.88 3.15
C LYS A 242 7.14 -3.85 2.71
N ILE A 243 7.32 -3.25 1.53
CA ILE A 243 6.36 -2.27 0.98
C ILE A 243 4.96 -2.89 0.81
N SER A 244 4.90 -4.13 0.32
CA SER A 244 3.66 -4.88 0.14
C SER A 244 2.94 -5.13 1.47
N LEU A 245 3.70 -5.50 2.51
CA LEU A 245 3.18 -5.67 3.86
C LEU A 245 2.64 -4.35 4.41
N GLU A 246 3.37 -3.23 4.26
CA GLU A 246 2.92 -1.91 4.72
C GLU A 246 1.64 -1.45 4.01
N MET A 247 1.53 -1.68 2.69
CA MET A 247 0.32 -1.40 1.92
C MET A 247 -0.89 -2.17 2.45
N ILE A 248 -0.71 -3.44 2.80
CA ILE A 248 -1.79 -4.27 3.34
C ILE A 248 -2.12 -3.86 4.78
N GLN A 249 -1.11 -3.60 5.62
CA GLN A 249 -1.29 -3.14 7.00
C GLN A 249 -2.08 -1.83 7.09
N ALA A 250 -2.04 -0.98 6.06
CA ALA A 250 -2.87 0.22 5.99
C ALA A 250 -4.39 -0.06 6.08
N TYR A 251 -4.82 -1.28 5.76
CA TYR A 251 -6.22 -1.73 5.81
C TYR A 251 -6.47 -2.84 6.84
N LEU A 252 -5.49 -3.21 7.65
CA LEU A 252 -5.69 -4.24 8.68
C LEU A 252 -6.01 -3.62 10.04
N PRO A 253 -6.88 -4.26 10.84
CA PRO A 253 -6.98 -4.00 12.26
C PRO A 253 -5.63 -4.11 12.97
N LYS A 254 -5.43 -3.30 14.02
CA LYS A 254 -4.17 -3.22 14.78
C LYS A 254 -3.67 -4.59 15.30
N PRO A 255 -4.49 -5.48 15.87
CA PRO A 255 -4.02 -6.76 16.41
C PRO A 255 -3.44 -7.69 15.35
N ILE A 256 -4.07 -7.70 14.17
CA ILE A 256 -3.60 -8.51 13.04
C ILE A 256 -2.26 -7.95 12.55
N SER A 257 -2.15 -6.62 12.46
CA SER A 257 -0.92 -5.95 12.06
C SER A 257 0.24 -6.27 13.01
N GLU A 258 0.00 -6.24 14.32
CA GLU A 258 0.99 -6.57 15.35
C GLU A 258 1.40 -8.05 15.29
N HIS A 259 0.45 -8.96 15.12
CA HIS A 259 0.73 -10.38 14.93
C HIS A 259 1.65 -10.62 13.73
N LEU A 260 1.36 -9.99 12.58
CA LEU A 260 2.18 -10.12 11.37
C LEU A 260 3.60 -9.60 11.60
N GLN A 261 3.78 -8.47 12.29
CA GLN A 261 5.12 -7.93 12.57
C GLN A 261 5.98 -8.87 13.43
N GLY A 262 5.36 -9.72 14.25
CA GLY A 262 6.05 -10.73 15.05
C GLY A 262 6.51 -11.97 14.27
N MET A 263 6.07 -12.16 13.02
CA MET A 263 6.39 -13.37 12.26
C MET A 263 7.80 -13.31 11.67
N ASN A 264 8.52 -14.44 11.72
CA ASN A 264 9.90 -14.55 11.23
C ASN A 264 10.05 -14.16 9.74
N GLU A 265 9.03 -14.42 8.93
CA GLU A 265 9.03 -14.12 7.48
C GLU A 265 9.01 -12.62 7.14
N TYR A 266 8.71 -11.77 8.12
CA TYR A 266 8.65 -10.31 7.98
C TYR A 266 9.75 -9.61 8.79
N GLN A 267 10.84 -10.32 9.11
CA GLN A 267 12.02 -9.73 9.75
C GLN A 267 12.99 -9.05 8.77
N PHE A 268 12.83 -9.26 7.46
CA PHE A 268 13.59 -8.64 6.37
C PHE A 268 15.11 -8.62 6.61
N LEU A 269 15.68 -9.81 6.88
CA LEU A 269 17.06 -9.97 7.34
C LEU A 269 18.10 -9.50 6.30
N ALA A 270 17.84 -9.70 5.01
CA ALA A 270 18.78 -9.27 3.96
C ALA A 270 18.81 -7.74 3.87
N LEU A 271 17.64 -7.09 3.95
CA LEU A 271 17.54 -5.63 4.00
C LEU A 271 18.22 -5.04 5.24
N ARG A 272 18.02 -5.63 6.43
CA ARG A 272 18.68 -5.16 7.66
C ARG A 272 20.20 -5.25 7.54
N LYS A 273 20.72 -6.38 7.07
CA LYS A 273 22.14 -6.60 6.84
C LYS A 273 22.74 -5.58 5.86
N GLU A 274 22.02 -5.25 4.78
CA GLU A 274 22.48 -4.25 3.83
C GLU A 274 22.49 -2.83 4.41
N LYS A 275 21.45 -2.45 5.17
CA LYS A 275 21.42 -1.16 5.88
C LYS A 275 22.59 -1.04 6.89
N GLU A 276 22.93 -2.12 7.58
CA GLU A 276 24.12 -2.18 8.46
C GLU A 276 25.43 -2.05 7.68
N ASN A 277 25.56 -2.71 6.53
CA ASN A 277 26.74 -2.60 5.67
C ASN A 277 26.92 -1.17 5.14
N GLN A 278 25.83 -0.52 4.71
CA GLN A 278 25.85 0.86 4.25
C GLN A 278 26.22 1.82 5.37
N ALA A 279 25.68 1.63 6.58
CA ALA A 279 26.07 2.40 7.75
C ALA A 279 27.57 2.26 8.03
N ARG A 280 28.11 1.03 8.03
CA ARG A 280 29.55 0.78 8.19
C ARG A 280 30.40 1.45 7.11
N ARG A 281 29.98 1.40 5.85
CA ARG A 281 30.69 2.07 4.73
C ARG A 281 30.67 3.59 4.87
N SER A 282 29.57 4.17 5.34
CA SER A 282 29.45 5.61 5.57
C SER A 282 30.27 6.13 6.76
N THR A 283 30.61 5.25 7.71
CA THR A 283 31.47 5.56 8.86
C THR A 283 32.97 5.38 8.59
N ILE A 284 33.37 4.87 7.41
CA ILE A 284 34.77 4.81 7.03
C ILE A 284 35.24 6.23 6.71
N ASN A 285 36.20 6.70 7.50
CA ASN A 285 36.79 8.02 7.33
C ASN A 285 37.47 8.07 5.94
N PRO A 286 37.16 9.05 5.06
CA PRO A 286 37.77 9.14 3.72
C PRO A 286 39.31 9.24 3.75
N LEU A 287 39.88 9.55 4.92
CA LEU A 287 41.32 9.67 5.18
C LEU A 287 42.02 8.34 5.49
N GLU A 288 41.28 7.25 5.73
CA GLU A 288 41.87 5.93 6.07
C GLU A 288 42.02 5.00 4.86
N ILE A 289 41.40 5.33 3.72
CA ILE A 289 41.46 4.55 2.47
C ILE A 289 42.89 4.46 1.89
N GLY A 290 43.83 5.28 2.37
CA GLY A 290 45.24 5.29 1.96
C GLY A 290 46.22 4.54 2.86
N ARG A 291 45.80 3.89 3.95
CA ARG A 291 46.72 3.21 4.89
C ARG A 291 46.42 1.72 5.00
N ASN A 292 46.81 0.95 3.98
CA ASN A 292 47.07 -0.48 4.20
C ASN A 292 48.52 -0.66 4.69
N PRO A 293 48.75 -1.31 5.84
CA PRO A 293 50.03 -1.88 6.21
C PRO A 293 50.05 -3.35 5.79
N GLN A 294 50.65 -3.67 4.64
CA GLN A 294 51.05 -5.05 4.33
C GLN A 294 52.42 -5.05 3.64
N GLY A 295 53.33 -5.87 4.18
CA GLY A 295 54.44 -6.44 3.42
C GLY A 295 55.83 -5.92 3.80
N SER A 296 56.30 -6.22 5.00
CA SER A 296 57.75 -6.26 5.26
C SER A 296 58.33 -7.56 4.68
N GLU A 297 58.79 -7.52 3.44
CA GLU A 297 59.87 -8.39 2.97
C GLU A 297 60.90 -7.56 2.21
N ALA A 298 62.12 -7.56 2.76
CA ALA A 298 63.27 -6.91 2.18
C ALA A 298 63.92 -7.80 1.11
N LYS A 299 64.13 -7.26 -0.09
CA LYS A 299 65.42 -7.17 -0.81
C LYS A 299 65.20 -7.06 -2.32
N SER A 300 65.59 -5.94 -2.92
CA SER A 300 66.79 -5.87 -3.78
C SER A 300 66.85 -4.51 -4.50
N LYS A 301 68.08 -4.02 -4.64
CA LYS A 301 68.46 -2.76 -5.29
C LYS A 301 68.12 -2.78 -6.79
N SER A 302 67.54 -1.71 -7.30
CA SER A 302 67.95 -1.16 -8.59
C SER A 302 67.66 0.35 -8.65
N THR A 303 68.71 1.08 -8.99
CA THR A 303 68.74 2.51 -9.27
C THR A 303 68.13 2.78 -10.64
N ALA A 304 67.03 3.52 -10.71
CA ALA A 304 66.66 4.26 -11.91
C ALA A 304 65.65 5.37 -11.55
N LYS A 305 66.05 6.63 -11.75
CA LYS A 305 65.12 7.78 -11.76
C LYS A 305 64.12 7.61 -12.91
N PRO A 306 62.80 7.77 -12.70
CA PRO A 306 61.88 7.95 -13.81
C PRO A 306 61.90 9.42 -14.32
N PRO A 307 61.64 9.64 -15.62
CA PRO A 307 61.84 10.93 -16.29
C PRO A 307 60.73 11.95 -15.98
N PRO A 308 60.95 13.26 -16.19
CA PRO A 308 59.93 14.27 -15.96
C PRO A 308 58.80 14.15 -17.00
N ALA A 309 57.58 13.97 -16.52
CA ALA A 309 56.39 13.97 -17.36
C ALA A 309 56.17 15.35 -17.98
N LYS A 310 56.18 15.39 -19.32
CA LYS A 310 55.77 16.54 -20.13
C LYS A 310 54.32 16.94 -19.77
N ARG A 311 54.16 18.12 -19.16
CA ARG A 311 52.87 18.82 -19.04
C ARG A 311 52.36 19.16 -20.44
N LYS A 312 51.31 18.47 -20.90
CA LYS A 312 50.48 18.96 -22.01
C LYS A 312 49.42 19.90 -21.42
N LYS A 313 49.64 21.21 -21.58
CA LYS A 313 48.61 22.23 -21.38
C LYS A 313 47.54 22.03 -22.44
N THR A 314 46.30 21.83 -22.01
CA THR A 314 45.12 22.17 -22.82
C THR A 314 44.20 22.93 -21.89
N GLU A 315 44.16 24.26 -22.06
CA GLU A 315 43.22 25.16 -21.42
C GLU A 315 41.80 24.99 -22.00
N ASP A 316 40.82 25.29 -21.15
CA ASP A 316 39.45 25.73 -21.44
C ASP A 316 38.48 24.80 -22.19
N SER A 317 37.60 24.15 -21.40
CA SER A 317 36.14 24.28 -21.57
C SER A 317 35.35 23.52 -20.48
N LEU A 318 35.37 24.04 -19.25
CA LEU A 318 34.38 23.67 -18.22
C LEU A 318 33.57 24.92 -17.83
N LYS A 319 32.78 25.43 -18.78
CA LYS A 319 31.60 26.23 -18.44
C LYS A 319 30.39 25.29 -18.35
N PRO A 320 29.66 25.25 -17.23
CA PRO A 320 28.42 24.48 -17.16
C PRO A 320 27.42 25.05 -18.16
N ARG A 321 26.83 24.18 -19.00
CA ARG A 321 25.74 24.57 -19.90
C ARG A 321 24.56 25.08 -19.05
N PRO A 322 23.93 26.21 -19.40
CA PRO A 322 22.78 26.70 -18.65
C PRO A 322 21.62 25.69 -18.74
N LYS A 323 20.95 25.50 -17.60
CA LYS A 323 19.75 24.65 -17.45
C LYS A 323 18.69 25.10 -18.47
N GLY A 324 18.22 24.17 -19.31
CA GLY A 324 17.11 24.43 -20.22
C GLY A 324 15.87 24.86 -19.43
N THR A 325 15.43 26.10 -19.62
CA THR A 325 14.18 26.62 -19.07
C THR A 325 12.99 26.16 -19.93
N LEU A 326 11.84 25.97 -19.27
CA LEU A 326 10.54 25.48 -19.80
C LEU A 326 10.07 26.11 -21.13
N HIS A 327 10.58 27.29 -21.48
CA HIS A 327 10.31 27.98 -22.75
C HIS A 327 10.80 27.25 -24.01
N GLN A 328 11.67 26.24 -23.90
CA GLN A 328 12.12 25.46 -25.06
C GLN A 328 11.10 24.41 -25.55
N PHE A 329 10.11 24.04 -24.74
CA PHE A 329 9.12 23.01 -25.08
C PHE A 329 7.82 23.58 -25.66
N PHE A 330 7.58 24.88 -25.53
CA PHE A 330 6.39 25.55 -26.05
C PHE A 330 6.81 26.74 -26.90
N LYS A 331 7.04 26.51 -28.19
CA LYS A 331 7.01 27.60 -29.17
C LYS A 331 5.54 27.88 -29.51
N PRO A 332 4.97 29.03 -29.14
CA PRO A 332 3.67 29.41 -29.66
C PRO A 332 3.79 29.56 -31.18
N LYS A 333 2.85 28.97 -31.93
CA LYS A 333 2.64 29.36 -33.33
C LYS A 333 2.11 30.79 -33.31
N ALA A 334 2.85 31.71 -33.92
CA ALA A 334 2.40 33.08 -34.15
C ALA A 334 1.23 33.08 -35.17
N PRO A 335 0.36 34.11 -35.11
CA PRO A 335 -0.90 34.18 -35.85
C PRO A 335 -0.76 34.16 -37.38
#